data_AF-A0A1Q3U2E3-F1
#
_entry.id   AF-A0A1Q3U2E3-F1
#
_cell.length_a   1.000
_cell.length_b   1.000
_cell.length_c   1.000
_cell.angle_alpha   90.00
_cell.angle_beta   90.00
_cell.angle_gamma   90.00
#
_symmetry.space_group_name_H-M   'P 1'
#
loop_
_entity.id
_entity.type
_entity.pdbx_description
1 polymer ?
#
loop_
_entity_poly.entity_id
_entity_poly.type
_entity_poly.pdbx_seq_one_letter_code
_entity_poly.pdbx_strand_id
1 'polypeptide(L)' 'MHNPYYLPYQDAMKQLSLSTHIHQLQKRQKKYPLHFMQQGSEVYISIVLFEALKDYKAASDYLLALKKGGVK' A
#
# COMPACT_ATOMS: atom_id res chain seq x y z
N MET A 1 11.27 -5.96 18.40
CA MET A 1 12.16 -5.05 17.65
C MET A 1 11.31 -4.22 16.70
N HIS A 2 11.24 -2.91 16.88
CA HIS A 2 10.57 -2.01 15.94
C HIS A 2 11.57 -1.71 14.81
N ASN A 3 11.35 -2.24 13.61
CA ASN A 3 12.19 -1.90 12.45
C ASN A 3 11.65 -0.60 11.86
N PRO A 4 12.36 0.53 11.98
CA PRO A 4 11.83 1.84 11.58
C PRO A 4 11.64 1.97 10.06
N TYR A 5 12.04 0.99 9.26
CA TYR A 5 11.91 1.00 7.80
C TYR A 5 10.70 0.21 7.28
N TYR A 6 9.97 -0.48 8.16
CA TYR A 6 8.88 -1.38 7.79
C TYR A 6 7.65 -1.17 8.67
N LEU A 7 6.46 -1.26 8.07
CA LEU A 7 5.17 -1.09 8.73
C LEU A 7 4.35 -2.38 8.57
N PRO A 8 3.48 -2.74 9.53
CA PRO A 8 2.53 -3.84 9.35
C PRO A 8 1.69 -3.60 8.08
N TYR A 9 1.68 -4.55 7.15
CA TYR A 9 1.04 -4.40 5.86
C TYR A 9 -0.45 -4.10 5.97
N GLN A 10 -1.15 -4.76 6.91
CA GLN A 10 -2.59 -4.57 7.08
C GLN A 10 -2.92 -3.12 7.49
N ASP A 11 -2.17 -2.56 8.43
CA ASP A 11 -2.40 -1.20 8.91
C ASP A 11 -2.01 -0.17 7.85
N ALA A 12 -0.89 -0.38 7.16
CA ALA A 12 -0.47 0.43 6.02
C ALA A 12 -1.55 0.48 4.92
N MET A 13 -2.14 -0.66 4.55
CA MET A 13 -3.19 -0.68 3.53
C MET A 13 -4.50 -0.04 4.02
N LYS A 14 -4.87 -0.22 5.30
CA LYS A 14 -6.04 0.46 5.90
C LYS A 14 -5.88 1.98 5.86
N GLN A 15 -4.70 2.51 6.20
CA GLN A 15 -4.42 3.95 6.15
C GLN A 15 -4.64 4.52 4.74
N LEU A 16 -4.30 3.77 3.70
CA LEU A 16 -4.49 4.18 2.31
C LEU A 16 -5.88 3.85 1.74
N SER A 17 -6.80 3.31 2.55
CA SER A 17 -8.08 2.76 2.10
C SER A 17 -7.94 1.76 0.95
N LEU A 18 -6.87 0.96 0.97
CA LEU A 18 -6.57 -0.08 -0.02
C LEU A 18 -7.01 -1.46 0.47
N SER A 19 -7.28 -2.35 -0.49
CA SER A 19 -7.65 -3.74 -0.20
C SER A 19 -6.54 -4.51 0.53
N THR A 20 -6.91 -5.11 1.66
CA THR A 20 -6.07 -5.95 2.54
C THR A 20 -6.18 -7.45 2.23
N HIS A 21 -7.01 -7.86 1.27
CA HIS A 21 -7.22 -9.27 0.94
C HIS A 21 -5.92 -9.98 0.53
N ILE A 22 -5.79 -11.26 0.89
CA ILE A 22 -4.59 -12.08 0.65
C ILE A 22 -4.15 -12.10 -0.82
N HIS A 23 -5.09 -12.17 -1.76
CA HIS A 23 -4.79 -12.13 -3.20
C HIS A 23 -4.10 -10.84 -3.63
N GLN A 24 -4.51 -9.71 -3.05
CA GLN A 24 -3.90 -8.41 -3.35
C GLN A 24 -2.52 -8.30 -2.74
N LEU A 25 -2.31 -8.87 -1.54
CA LEU A 25 -0.99 -9.00 -0.95
C LEU A 25 -0.06 -9.82 -1.86
N GLN A 26 -0.49 -11.01 -2.30
CA GLN A 26 0.30 -11.88 -3.17
C GLN A 26 0.67 -11.20 -4.49
N LYS A 27 -0.27 -10.48 -5.11
CA LYS A 27 0.01 -9.67 -6.31
C LYS A 27 1.07 -8.61 -6.06
N ARG A 28 1.00 -7.89 -4.94
CA ARG A 28 1.98 -6.84 -4.59
C ARG A 28 3.35 -7.43 -4.25
N GLN A 29 3.40 -8.55 -3.53
CA GLN A 29 4.64 -9.29 -3.26
C GLN A 29 5.30 -9.77 -4.55
N LYS A 30 4.52 -10.26 -5.52
CA LYS A 30 5.06 -10.63 -6.85
C LYS A 30 5.61 -9.43 -7.61
N LYS A 31 4.94 -8.27 -7.53
CA LYS A 31 5.34 -7.05 -8.24
C LYS A 31 6.55 -6.34 -7.60
N TYR A 32 6.64 -6.37 -6.26
CA TYR A 32 7.60 -5.61 -5.48
C TYR A 32 8.25 -6.48 -4.37
N PRO A 33 8.90 -7.61 -4.71
CA PRO A 33 9.30 -8.62 -3.73
C PRO A 33 10.25 -8.09 -2.65
N LEU A 34 11.13 -7.14 -2.97
CA LEU A 34 12.12 -6.57 -2.05
C LEU A 34 11.51 -5.67 -0.97
N HIS A 35 10.26 -5.27 -1.13
CA HIS A 35 9.57 -4.34 -0.24
C HIS A 35 8.71 -5.03 0.81
N PHE A 36 8.75 -6.36 0.88
CA PHE A 36 8.00 -7.14 1.85
C PHE A 36 8.92 -7.98 2.72
N MET A 37 8.55 -8.09 3.99
CA MET A 37 9.25 -8.91 4.96
C MET A 37 8.22 -9.70 5.76
N GLN A 38 8.44 -11.00 5.94
CA GLN A 38 7.63 -11.84 6.83
C GLN A 38 8.31 -11.89 8.20
N GLN A 39 7.59 -11.57 9.28
CA GLN A 39 8.05 -11.79 10.65
C GLN A 39 6.96 -12.55 11.41
N GLY A 40 7.22 -13.83 11.70
CA GLY A 40 6.20 -14.72 12.26
C GLY A 40 5.00 -14.86 11.33
N SER A 41 3.79 -14.67 11.86
CA SER A 41 2.53 -14.69 11.11
C SER A 41 2.22 -13.36 10.39
N GLU A 42 3.00 -12.31 10.65
CA GLU A 42 2.73 -10.97 10.14
C GLU A 42 3.58 -10.64 8.92
N VAL A 43 2.99 -9.86 8.02
CA VAL A 43 3.63 -9.35 6.82
C VAL A 43 3.86 -7.85 7.00
N TYR A 44 5.07 -7.43 6.70
CA TYR A 44 5.50 -6.04 6.77
C TYR A 44 5.80 -5.51 5.38
N ILE A 45 5.52 -4.23 5.18
CA ILE A 45 5.80 -3.48 3.95
C ILE A 45 6.82 -2.37 4.23
N SER A 46 7.79 -2.18 3.35
CA SER A 46 8.77 -1.12 3.48
C SER A 46 8.10 0.26 3.39
N ILE A 47 8.59 1.24 4.13
CA ILE A 47 8.09 2.62 4.08
C ILE A 47 8.18 3.21 2.66
N VAL A 48 9.25 2.90 1.92
CA VAL A 48 9.44 3.38 0.54
C VAL A 48 8.26 2.99 -0.36
N LEU A 49 7.84 1.73 -0.31
CA LEU A 49 6.69 1.27 -1.09
C LEU A 49 5.37 1.85 -0.56
N PHE A 50 5.25 2.04 0.75
CA PHE A 50 4.06 2.67 1.34
C PHE A 50 3.87 4.10 0.83
N GLU A 51 4.90 4.95 0.86
CA GLU A 51 4.81 6.32 0.33
C GLU A 51 4.51 6.32 -1.17
N ALA A 52 5.13 5.44 -1.95
CA ALA A 52 4.80 5.31 -3.37
C ALA A 52 3.32 4.94 -3.60
N LEU A 53 2.77 4.00 -2.80
CA LEU A 53 1.35 3.62 -2.89
C LEU A 53 0.41 4.76 -2.50
N LYS A 54 0.82 5.60 -1.53
CA LYS A 54 0.09 6.81 -1.13
C LYS A 54 0.01 7.82 -2.27
N ASP A 55 1.13 8.09 -2.95
CA ASP A 55 1.16 8.99 -4.10
C ASP A 55 0.33 8.45 -5.26
N TYR A 56 0.45 7.15 -5.57
CA TYR A 56 -0.39 6.51 -6.60
C TYR A 56 -1.87 6.56 -6.27
N LYS A 57 -2.24 6.39 -4.99
CA LYS A 57 -3.64 6.47 -4.55
C LYS A 57 -4.18 7.88 -4.73
N ALA A 58 -3.43 8.91 -4.31
CA ALA A 58 -3.81 10.31 -4.48
C ALA A 58 -4.00 10.66 -5.96
N ALA A 59 -3.07 10.25 -6.82
CA ALA A 59 -3.17 10.46 -8.26
C ALA A 59 -4.39 9.73 -8.87
N SER A 60 -4.64 8.48 -8.47
CA SER A 60 -5.80 7.71 -8.91
C SER A 60 -7.11 8.38 -8.49
N ASP A 61 -7.20 8.83 -7.24
CA ASP A 61 -8.41 9.50 -6.72
C ASP A 61 -8.68 10.81 -7.46
N TYR A 62 -7.63 11.59 -7.71
CA TYR A 62 -7.71 12.82 -8.51
C TYR A 62 -8.24 12.54 -9.93
N LEU A 63 -7.68 11.55 -10.62
CA LEU A 63 -8.14 11.15 -11.96
C LEU A 63 -9.60 10.65 -11.95
N LEU A 64 -10.00 9.93 -10.90
CA LEU A 64 -11.39 9.49 -10.73
C LEU A 64 -12.34 10.68 -10.48
N ALA A 65 -11.92 11.69 -9.72
CA ALA A 65 -12.68 12.92 -9.51
C ALA A 65 -12.86 13.70 -10.82
N LEU A 66 -11.79 13.83 -11.60
CA LEU A 66 -11.81 14.44 -12.94
C LEU A 66 -12.82 13.73 -13.87
N LYS A 67 -12.75 12.39 -13.93
CA LYS A 67 -13.64 11.58 -14.80
C LYS A 67 -15.12 11.72 -14.42
N LYS A 68 -15.42 11.99 -13.15
CA LYS A 68 -16.79 12.16 -12.64
C LYS A 68 -17.32 13.60 -12.80
N GLY A 69 -16.60 14.48 -13.48
CA GLY A 69 -17.08 15.81 -13.86
C GLY A 69 -16.87 16.92 -12.83
N GLY A 70 -15.90 16.78 -11.92
CA GLY A 70 -15.62 17.83 -10.94
C GLY A 70 -14.16 18.00 -10.58
N VAL A 71 -13.51 19.00 -11.15
CA VAL A 71 -12.71 19.93 -10.33
C VAL A 71 -13.62 21.12 -10.12
N LYS A 72 -14.09 21.33 -8.88
CA LYS A 72 -14.53 22.66 -8.45
C LYS A 72 -13.41 23.24 -7.61
#